data_AF-A0A1M6QYY6-F1
#
_entry.id   AF-A0A1M6QYY6-F1
#
_cell.length_a   1.000
_cell.length_b   1.000
_cell.length_c   1.000
_cell.angle_alpha   90.00
_cell.angle_beta   90.00
_cell.angle_gamma   90.00
#
_symmetry.space_group_name_H-M   'P 1'
#
loop_
_entity.id
_entity.type
_entity.pdbx_description
1 polymer ?
#
loop_
_entity_poly.entity_id
_entity_poly.type
_entity_poly.pdbx_seq_one_letter_code
_entity_poly.pdbx_strand_id
1 'polypeptide(L)'
;MFSKWRISIAFLCSFMATSAFSAVARNSFDNMDVKTSYSELLQEKNARNDSLLPAFDGDKAFAEVLRLNPNFWSLGSAINKEESLVTKLHVNLIFVDGTREDPFCELDKDAKNTADEWNVRIGADFVSAGSNTVHIHVQQCLDYVRDQLGYAIKKGDKIVRVPPKEVLDKIKKSEIPDAIDIDLQQTLLKAHEDVNLTGKCPKDIEAYIILMNVYNQVKKMKMDYVVINDQLNKHRNGGSRVQSCAFSREWNKRYQESASFECDIDNDRCTYRQENDGDTEWSINYEKDRFEYINKKFLFFNRNPMSIHKGGTMMDLRLIRLSTTLYLEAYINLKGEPVTLGLIVVPGDKSIKDYEDDRPSYEESRELTE
;
A
#
# COMPACT_ATOMS: atom_id res chain seq x y z
N MET A 1 -4.48 -0.48 73.87
CA MET A 1 -5.71 -1.21 74.23
C MET A 1 -6.81 -0.76 73.28
N PHE A 2 -7.45 -1.74 72.60
CA PHE A 2 -8.87 -1.82 72.21
C PHE A 2 -9.77 -0.63 72.63
N SER A 3 -10.82 -0.19 71.93
CA SER A 3 -11.66 -0.80 70.90
C SER A 3 -12.82 0.20 70.61
N LYS A 4 -13.22 0.27 69.33
CA LYS A 4 -14.60 0.38 68.79
C LYS A 4 -15.67 1.19 69.55
N TRP A 5 -16.34 2.07 68.79
CA TRP A 5 -17.81 2.12 68.63
C TRP A 5 -18.12 2.98 67.38
N ARG A 6 -18.46 2.39 66.24
CA ARG A 6 -19.82 2.14 65.74
C ARG A 6 -20.75 3.35 65.86
N ILE A 7 -20.95 4.06 64.75
CA ILE A 7 -22.27 4.56 64.35
C ILE A 7 -22.49 4.16 62.89
N SER A 8 -23.43 3.24 62.70
CA SER A 8 -24.03 2.88 61.43
C SER A 8 -25.06 3.95 61.06
N ILE A 9 -24.98 4.53 59.86
CA ILE A 9 -26.16 4.98 59.12
C ILE A 9 -25.98 4.57 57.67
N ALA A 10 -26.95 3.78 57.22
CA ALA A 10 -27.11 3.29 55.87
C ALA A 10 -27.30 4.43 54.88
N PHE A 11 -26.59 4.37 53.75
CA PHE A 11 -27.12 4.89 52.50
C PHE A 11 -26.98 3.81 51.43
N LEU A 12 -28.11 3.13 51.25
CA LEU A 12 -28.46 2.33 50.09
C LEU A 12 -28.34 3.18 48.81
N CYS A 13 -28.19 2.46 47.69
CA CYS A 13 -28.43 2.93 46.32
C CYS A 13 -27.36 3.83 45.71
N SER A 14 -26.36 3.20 45.11
CA SER A 14 -26.14 3.30 43.65
C SER A 14 -25.08 2.28 43.22
N PHE A 15 -25.45 1.00 43.23
CA PHE A 15 -24.96 0.10 42.20
C PHE A 15 -25.59 0.57 40.88
N MET A 16 -25.06 1.66 40.31
CA MET A 16 -25.06 1.76 38.87
C MET A 16 -24.07 0.69 38.42
N ALA A 17 -24.60 -0.50 38.21
CA ALA A 17 -24.16 -1.29 37.08
C ALA A 17 -24.32 -0.41 35.85
N THR A 18 -23.34 0.46 35.60
CA THR A 18 -22.95 0.72 34.23
C THR A 18 -22.47 -0.64 33.74
N SER A 19 -23.43 -1.42 33.24
CA SER A 19 -23.19 -2.26 32.08
C SER A 19 -22.50 -1.33 31.10
N ALA A 20 -21.18 -1.29 31.16
CA ALA A 20 -20.37 -1.10 30.00
C ALA A 20 -20.85 -2.21 29.06
N PHE A 21 -21.89 -1.90 28.29
CA PHE A 21 -21.84 -2.19 26.88
C PHE A 21 -20.47 -1.65 26.46
N SER A 22 -19.44 -2.50 26.55
CA SER A 22 -18.27 -2.35 25.71
C SER A 22 -18.89 -2.22 24.34
N ALA A 23 -18.92 -0.98 23.83
CA ALA A 23 -19.27 -0.71 22.46
C ALA A 23 -18.40 -1.66 21.65
N VAL A 24 -19.04 -2.71 21.13
CA VAL A 24 -18.39 -3.69 20.28
C VAL A 24 -17.74 -2.87 19.17
N ALA A 25 -16.43 -3.03 19.03
CA ALA A 25 -15.61 -2.18 18.18
C ALA A 25 -16.22 -2.06 16.78
N ARG A 26 -16.35 -0.82 16.30
CA ARG A 26 -17.03 -0.39 15.07
C ARG A 26 -16.31 -0.86 13.79
N ASN A 27 -16.29 -2.18 13.57
CA ASN A 27 -15.75 -2.80 12.35
C ASN A 27 -16.87 -3.40 11.47
N SER A 28 -18.13 -3.06 11.76
CA SER A 28 -19.30 -3.40 10.96
C SER A 28 -19.47 -2.45 9.77
N PHE A 29 -20.14 -2.91 8.72
CA PHE A 29 -20.54 -2.03 7.62
C PHE A 29 -21.56 -1.00 8.10
N ASP A 30 -21.20 0.29 8.04
CA ASP A 30 -22.11 1.40 8.43
C ASP A 30 -23.16 1.70 7.34
N ASN A 31 -22.93 1.25 6.11
CA ASN A 31 -23.84 1.42 4.97
C ASN A 31 -24.04 0.07 4.28
N MET A 32 -25.12 -0.60 4.66
CA MET A 32 -25.44 -1.94 4.18
C MET A 32 -26.90 -2.03 3.73
N ASP A 33 -27.12 -2.64 2.57
CA ASP A 33 -28.43 -3.00 2.04
C ASP A 33 -28.47 -4.52 1.85
N VAL A 34 -29.39 -5.20 2.55
CA VAL A 34 -29.57 -6.64 2.47
C VAL A 34 -30.95 -6.94 1.92
N LYS A 35 -31.00 -7.59 0.77
CA LYS A 35 -32.22 -8.16 0.18
C LYS A 35 -32.20 -9.66 0.36
N THR A 36 -33.34 -10.23 0.74
CA THR A 36 -33.51 -11.67 0.87
C THR A 36 -34.38 -12.21 -0.26
N SER A 37 -34.09 -13.42 -0.70
CA SER A 37 -34.89 -14.14 -1.68
C SER A 37 -34.74 -15.65 -1.48
N TYR A 38 -35.61 -16.44 -2.10
CA TYR A 38 -35.55 -17.89 -2.07
C TYR A 38 -35.04 -18.40 -3.42
N SER A 39 -34.17 -19.41 -3.41
CA SER A 39 -33.79 -20.13 -4.62
C SER A 39 -35.01 -20.81 -5.27
N GLU A 40 -34.95 -21.05 -6.58
CA GLU A 40 -36.03 -21.73 -7.30
C GLU A 40 -36.32 -23.13 -6.73
N LEU A 41 -35.27 -23.86 -6.32
CA LEU A 41 -35.38 -25.21 -5.76
C LEU A 41 -36.05 -25.22 -4.37
N LEU A 42 -35.78 -24.19 -3.56
CA LEU A 42 -36.42 -24.02 -2.25
C LEU A 42 -37.87 -23.54 -2.39
N GLN A 43 -38.15 -22.68 -3.37
CA GLN A 43 -39.53 -22.28 -3.71
C GLN A 43 -40.35 -23.49 -4.16
N GLU A 44 -39.80 -24.35 -5.02
CA GLU A 44 -40.44 -25.59 -5.46
C GLU A 44 -40.77 -26.51 -4.26
N LYS A 45 -39.82 -26.66 -3.33
CA LYS A 45 -40.01 -27.48 -2.12
C LYS A 45 -41.11 -26.92 -1.20
N ASN A 46 -41.11 -25.61 -0.96
CA ASN A 46 -42.10 -24.95 -0.11
C ASN A 46 -43.52 -24.96 -0.73
N ALA A 47 -43.64 -25.03 -2.06
CA ALA A 47 -44.92 -25.07 -2.76
C ALA A 47 -45.59 -26.47 -2.80
N ARG A 48 -44.86 -27.55 -2.46
CA ARG A 48 -45.41 -28.92 -2.48
C ARG A 48 -46.26 -29.18 -1.22
N ASN A 49 -47.59 -29.19 -1.40
CA ASN A 49 -48.60 -29.44 -0.36
C ASN A 49 -48.49 -30.79 0.38
N ASP A 50 -47.73 -31.77 -0.14
CA ASP A 50 -47.55 -33.10 0.46
C ASP A 50 -46.36 -33.20 1.43
N SER A 51 -45.66 -32.08 1.68
CA SER A 51 -44.55 -32.05 2.62
C SER A 51 -45.06 -32.00 4.07
N LEU A 52 -44.84 -33.08 4.83
CA LEU A 52 -44.99 -33.09 6.30
C LEU A 52 -44.00 -32.17 7.03
N LEU A 53 -43.08 -31.53 6.29
CA LEU A 53 -42.11 -30.59 6.84
C LEU A 53 -42.70 -29.18 6.82
N PRO A 54 -42.62 -28.43 7.93
CA PRO A 54 -43.09 -27.05 7.98
C PRO A 54 -42.40 -26.20 6.91
N ALA A 55 -43.14 -25.29 6.29
CA ALA A 55 -42.60 -24.33 5.34
C ALA A 55 -41.45 -23.55 5.99
N PHE A 56 -40.33 -23.42 5.28
CA PHE A 56 -39.16 -22.74 5.80
C PHE A 56 -39.35 -21.22 5.78
N ASP A 57 -39.31 -20.60 6.97
CA ASP A 57 -39.33 -19.15 7.17
C ASP A 57 -37.89 -18.62 7.25
N GLY A 58 -37.36 -18.24 6.08
CA GLY A 58 -35.98 -17.77 5.92
C GLY A 58 -35.69 -16.47 6.64
N ASP A 59 -36.63 -15.54 6.64
CA ASP A 59 -36.42 -14.25 7.28
C ASP A 59 -36.36 -14.39 8.82
N LYS A 60 -37.19 -15.28 9.40
CA LYS A 60 -37.12 -15.58 10.84
C LYS A 60 -35.84 -16.31 11.23
N ALA A 61 -35.40 -17.28 10.42
CA ALA A 61 -34.13 -17.99 10.65
C ALA A 61 -32.94 -17.03 10.56
N PHE A 62 -32.95 -16.14 9.57
CA PHE A 62 -31.92 -15.12 9.40
C PHE A 62 -31.88 -14.13 10.57
N ALA A 63 -33.04 -13.65 11.03
CA ALA A 63 -33.12 -12.76 12.20
C ALA A 63 -32.53 -13.39 13.46
N GLU A 64 -32.75 -14.69 13.69
CA GLU A 64 -32.19 -15.40 14.84
C GLU A 64 -30.67 -15.56 14.73
N VAL A 65 -30.15 -15.82 13.52
CA VAL A 65 -28.70 -15.87 13.28
C VAL A 65 -28.04 -14.50 13.55
N LEU A 66 -28.65 -13.40 13.11
CA LEU A 66 -28.17 -12.04 13.41
C LEU A 66 -28.19 -11.75 14.93
N ARG A 67 -29.24 -12.21 15.63
CA ARG A 67 -29.34 -12.07 17.10
C ARG A 67 -28.20 -12.79 17.83
N LEU A 68 -27.83 -13.97 17.36
CA LEU A 68 -26.75 -14.77 17.94
C LEU A 68 -25.36 -14.26 17.52
N ASN A 69 -25.24 -13.59 16.38
CA ASN A 69 -23.98 -13.15 15.79
C ASN A 69 -24.02 -11.63 15.52
N PRO A 70 -23.83 -10.77 16.52
CA PRO A 70 -23.90 -9.31 16.33
C PRO A 70 -22.84 -8.76 15.37
N ASN A 71 -21.77 -9.52 15.10
CA ASN A 71 -20.68 -9.15 14.17
C ASN A 71 -20.82 -9.81 12.78
N PHE A 72 -22.01 -10.29 12.44
CA PHE A 72 -22.26 -11.05 11.20
C PHE A 72 -21.80 -10.31 9.94
N TRP A 73 -21.97 -8.99 9.91
CA TRP A 73 -21.56 -8.09 8.83
C TRP A 73 -20.37 -7.23 9.25
N SER A 74 -19.25 -7.89 9.57
CA SER A 74 -18.01 -7.21 9.93
C SER A 74 -16.81 -7.82 9.22
N LEU A 75 -15.75 -7.03 9.03
CA LEU A 75 -14.45 -7.50 8.56
C LEU A 75 -13.50 -7.89 9.71
N GLY A 76 -14.05 -8.11 10.92
CA GLY A 76 -13.31 -8.59 12.08
C GLY A 76 -12.09 -7.74 12.43
N SER A 77 -10.93 -8.37 12.62
CA SER A 77 -9.66 -7.72 13.01
C SER A 77 -8.92 -7.04 11.85
N ALA A 78 -9.50 -6.98 10.65
CA ALA A 78 -8.85 -6.36 9.49
C ALA A 78 -8.74 -4.82 9.62
N ILE A 79 -9.47 -4.21 10.54
CA ILE A 79 -9.56 -2.75 10.72
C ILE A 79 -9.14 -2.39 12.15
N ASN A 80 -8.32 -1.33 12.29
CA ASN A 80 -7.91 -0.85 13.61
C ASN A 80 -9.09 -0.24 14.36
N LYS A 81 -9.07 -0.28 15.69
CA LYS A 81 -10.17 0.21 16.55
C LYS A 81 -10.53 1.69 16.38
N GLU A 82 -9.62 2.48 15.81
CA GLU A 82 -9.79 3.93 15.57
C GLU A 82 -10.24 4.25 14.14
N GLU A 83 -10.32 3.25 13.27
CA GLU A 83 -10.72 3.36 11.87
C GLU A 83 -12.16 2.87 11.71
N SER A 84 -12.90 3.39 10.73
CA SER A 84 -14.27 2.95 10.43
C SER A 84 -14.41 2.50 8.99
N LEU A 85 -15.09 1.36 8.78
CA LEU A 85 -15.37 0.84 7.44
C LEU A 85 -16.39 1.73 6.72
N VAL A 86 -16.03 2.26 5.56
CA VAL A 86 -16.92 3.11 4.74
C VAL A 86 -17.32 2.49 3.41
N THR A 87 -16.78 1.30 3.08
CA THR A 87 -17.27 0.47 1.99
C THR A 87 -18.77 0.23 2.15
N LYS A 88 -19.52 0.40 1.06
CA LYS A 88 -20.94 0.05 1.00
C LYS A 88 -21.11 -1.42 0.68
N LEU A 89 -21.96 -2.12 1.42
CA LEU A 89 -22.23 -3.53 1.21
C LEU A 89 -23.67 -3.74 0.74
N HIS A 90 -23.83 -4.19 -0.50
CA HIS A 90 -25.10 -4.61 -1.08
C HIS A 90 -25.11 -6.14 -1.17
N VAL A 91 -25.98 -6.77 -0.40
CA VAL A 91 -26.09 -8.23 -0.35
C VAL A 91 -27.45 -8.66 -0.88
N ASN A 92 -27.43 -9.59 -1.83
CA ASN A 92 -28.57 -10.41 -2.16
C ASN A 92 -28.38 -11.80 -1.51
N LEU A 93 -29.02 -11.99 -0.35
CA LEU A 93 -29.00 -13.25 0.39
C LEU A 93 -30.07 -14.18 -0.18
N ILE A 94 -29.63 -15.28 -0.76
CA ILE A 94 -30.49 -16.30 -1.37
C ILE A 94 -30.56 -17.48 -0.40
N PHE A 95 -31.73 -17.74 0.14
CA PHE A 95 -31.98 -18.94 0.93
C PHE A 95 -31.95 -20.15 0.02
N VAL A 96 -31.03 -21.07 0.29
CA VAL A 96 -30.86 -22.29 -0.51
C VAL A 96 -31.31 -23.53 0.26
N ASP A 97 -31.80 -24.54 -0.46
CA ASP A 97 -32.06 -25.87 0.06
C ASP A 97 -30.75 -26.67 0.09
N GLY A 98 -30.04 -26.67 1.22
CA GLY A 98 -28.76 -27.38 1.38
C GLY A 98 -28.80 -28.90 1.20
N THR A 99 -29.96 -29.48 0.90
CA THR A 99 -30.07 -30.89 0.46
C THR A 99 -30.01 -31.08 -1.06
N ARG A 100 -30.21 -30.00 -1.83
CA ARG A 100 -30.32 -30.02 -3.30
C ARG A 100 -29.33 -29.08 -3.99
N GLU A 101 -28.78 -28.11 -3.28
CA GLU A 101 -27.87 -27.09 -3.80
C GLU A 101 -26.84 -26.68 -2.76
N ASP A 102 -25.64 -26.34 -3.23
CA ASP A 102 -24.53 -25.94 -2.37
C ASP A 102 -24.60 -24.44 -2.04
N PRO A 103 -24.21 -24.03 -0.82
CA PRO A 103 -23.98 -22.62 -0.50
C PRO A 103 -22.94 -21.99 -1.44
N PHE A 104 -23.13 -20.73 -1.81
CA PHE A 104 -22.24 -20.03 -2.73
C PHE A 104 -22.00 -18.57 -2.30
N CYS A 105 -20.95 -17.98 -2.87
CA CYS A 105 -20.58 -16.57 -2.72
C CYS A 105 -20.11 -16.07 -4.08
N GLU A 106 -20.81 -15.09 -4.65
CA GLU A 106 -20.51 -14.55 -5.96
C GLU A 106 -20.55 -13.02 -5.94
N LEU A 107 -19.62 -12.40 -6.67
CA LEU A 107 -19.72 -10.98 -7.01
C LEU A 107 -20.77 -10.81 -8.11
N ASP A 108 -21.66 -9.84 -7.95
CA ASP A 108 -22.63 -9.50 -8.98
C ASP A 108 -21.90 -8.92 -10.20
N LYS A 109 -21.92 -9.66 -11.31
CA LYS A 109 -21.18 -9.30 -12.53
C LYS A 109 -21.80 -8.10 -13.26
N ASP A 110 -23.08 -7.84 -13.02
CA ASP A 110 -23.83 -6.77 -13.69
C ASP A 110 -23.73 -5.44 -12.89
N ALA A 111 -23.17 -5.50 -11.68
CA ALA A 111 -22.98 -4.34 -10.81
C ALA A 111 -21.52 -3.84 -10.82
N LYS A 112 -21.35 -2.55 -10.49
CA LYS A 112 -20.03 -1.97 -10.32
C LYS A 112 -19.45 -2.41 -8.97
N ASN A 113 -18.42 -3.24 -9.02
CA ASN A 113 -17.69 -3.72 -7.84
C ASN A 113 -16.36 -2.98 -7.67
N THR A 114 -16.16 -2.34 -6.54
CA THR A 114 -14.94 -1.55 -6.21
C THR A 114 -14.65 -1.63 -4.72
N ALA A 115 -13.49 -1.12 -4.26
CA ALA A 115 -13.20 -1.01 -2.83
C ALA A 115 -14.23 -0.16 -2.04
N ASP A 116 -14.91 0.78 -2.70
CA ASP A 116 -15.93 1.63 -2.07
C ASP A 116 -17.33 0.98 -2.04
N GLU A 117 -17.59 -0.03 -2.88
CA GLU A 117 -18.92 -0.61 -3.08
C GLU A 117 -18.86 -2.08 -3.51
N TRP A 118 -19.41 -2.94 -2.67
CA TRP A 118 -19.46 -4.40 -2.86
C TRP A 118 -20.89 -4.84 -3.16
N ASN A 119 -21.09 -5.51 -4.29
CA ASN A 119 -22.36 -6.11 -4.68
C ASN A 119 -22.21 -7.63 -4.71
N VAL A 120 -22.79 -8.31 -3.74
CA VAL A 120 -22.52 -9.72 -3.44
C VAL A 120 -23.81 -10.53 -3.41
N ARG A 121 -23.80 -11.69 -4.07
CA ARG A 121 -24.85 -12.71 -3.99
C ARG A 121 -24.35 -13.84 -3.10
N ILE A 122 -25.10 -14.15 -2.04
CA ILE A 122 -24.74 -15.18 -1.07
C ILE A 122 -25.84 -16.21 -1.01
N GLY A 123 -25.55 -17.43 -1.47
CA GLY A 123 -26.41 -18.60 -1.24
C GLY A 123 -26.12 -19.18 0.14
N ALA A 124 -27.09 -19.18 1.04
CA ALA A 124 -26.92 -19.66 2.41
C ALA A 124 -27.97 -20.71 2.78
N ASP A 125 -27.49 -21.86 3.29
CA ASP A 125 -28.33 -22.97 3.73
C ASP A 125 -28.77 -22.79 5.17
N PHE A 126 -30.05 -22.47 5.35
CA PHE A 126 -30.69 -22.37 6.65
C PHE A 126 -31.65 -23.55 6.94
N VAL A 127 -31.76 -24.49 6.01
CA VAL A 127 -32.79 -25.54 6.02
C VAL A 127 -32.22 -26.86 6.55
N SER A 128 -30.94 -27.13 6.28
CA SER A 128 -30.28 -28.38 6.68
C SER A 128 -29.45 -28.24 7.97
N ALA A 129 -28.70 -29.29 8.32
CA ALA A 129 -27.71 -29.26 9.39
C ALA A 129 -26.61 -28.17 9.20
N GLY A 130 -26.49 -27.60 7.99
CA GLY A 130 -25.62 -26.46 7.67
C GLY A 130 -26.06 -25.10 8.24
N SER A 131 -27.28 -25.01 8.79
CA SER A 131 -27.83 -23.79 9.39
C SER A 131 -26.96 -23.20 10.51
N ASN A 132 -26.29 -24.04 11.31
CA ASN A 132 -25.40 -23.60 12.39
C ASN A 132 -24.09 -22.95 11.86
N THR A 133 -23.74 -23.17 10.60
CA THR A 133 -22.48 -22.70 9.99
C THR A 133 -22.66 -21.52 9.03
N VAL A 134 -23.89 -21.02 8.86
CA VAL A 134 -24.17 -19.88 7.95
C VAL A 134 -23.31 -18.66 8.25
N HIS A 135 -23.10 -18.34 9.53
CA HIS A 135 -22.24 -17.22 9.92
C HIS A 135 -20.78 -17.40 9.45
N ILE A 136 -20.27 -18.63 9.43
CA ILE A 136 -18.93 -18.94 8.92
C ILE A 136 -18.89 -18.74 7.40
N HIS A 137 -19.89 -19.25 6.68
CA HIS A 137 -19.99 -19.10 5.23
C HIS A 137 -20.04 -17.62 4.81
N VAL A 138 -20.85 -16.80 5.50
CA VAL A 138 -20.92 -15.36 5.23
C VAL A 138 -19.58 -14.68 5.53
N GLN A 139 -18.91 -15.03 6.62
CA GLN A 139 -17.59 -14.46 6.94
C GLN A 139 -16.53 -14.84 5.90
N GLN A 140 -16.49 -16.09 5.46
CA GLN A 140 -15.63 -16.55 4.37
C GLN A 140 -15.93 -15.81 3.06
N CYS A 141 -17.20 -15.52 2.78
CA CYS A 141 -17.60 -14.73 1.63
C CYS A 141 -17.10 -13.28 1.72
N LEU A 142 -17.25 -12.62 2.87
CA LEU A 142 -16.72 -11.27 3.08
C LEU A 142 -15.19 -11.21 2.97
N ASP A 143 -14.48 -12.22 3.50
CA ASP A 143 -13.03 -12.35 3.36
C ASP A 143 -12.61 -12.53 1.90
N TYR A 144 -13.33 -13.38 1.16
CA TYR A 144 -13.11 -13.57 -0.27
C TYR A 144 -13.30 -12.25 -1.04
N VAL A 145 -14.41 -11.55 -0.82
CA VAL A 145 -14.73 -10.28 -1.48
C VAL A 145 -13.68 -9.22 -1.14
N ARG A 146 -13.26 -9.12 0.14
CA ARG A 146 -12.17 -8.24 0.58
C ARG A 146 -10.89 -8.52 -0.21
N ASP A 147 -10.51 -9.79 -0.33
CA ASP A 147 -9.26 -10.19 -0.99
C ASP A 147 -9.30 -9.91 -2.49
N GLN A 148 -10.49 -9.97 -3.12
CA GLN A 148 -10.70 -9.70 -4.56
C GLN A 148 -10.81 -8.20 -4.88
N LEU A 149 -11.52 -7.41 -4.06
CA LEU A 149 -11.88 -6.02 -4.38
C LEU A 149 -11.12 -4.97 -3.58
N GLY A 150 -10.56 -5.34 -2.43
CA GLY A 150 -10.11 -4.37 -1.44
C GLY A 150 -11.29 -3.67 -0.75
N TYR A 151 -11.00 -2.71 0.13
CA TYR A 151 -12.00 -2.01 0.94
C TYR A 151 -11.58 -0.56 1.24
N ALA A 152 -12.52 0.26 1.68
CA ALA A 152 -12.32 1.67 2.01
C ALA A 152 -12.57 1.89 3.50
N ILE A 153 -11.63 2.55 4.16
CA ILE A 153 -11.72 2.93 5.58
C ILE A 153 -11.58 4.43 5.74
N LYS A 154 -12.26 4.99 6.75
CA LYS A 154 -12.04 6.36 7.19
C LYS A 154 -11.03 6.37 8.33
N LYS A 155 -9.95 7.14 8.14
CA LYS A 155 -8.86 7.35 9.10
C LYS A 155 -8.73 8.84 9.38
N GLY A 156 -9.29 9.29 10.50
CA GLY A 156 -9.48 10.72 10.76
C GLY A 156 -10.39 11.34 9.69
N ASP A 157 -9.90 12.37 9.00
CA ASP A 157 -10.64 13.07 7.94
C ASP A 157 -10.41 12.51 6.53
N LYS A 158 -9.55 11.49 6.39
CA LYS A 158 -9.21 10.90 5.09
C LYS A 158 -9.90 9.56 4.88
N ILE A 159 -10.30 9.30 3.65
CA ILE A 159 -10.73 7.97 3.20
C ILE A 159 -9.54 7.31 2.53
N VAL A 160 -9.15 6.15 3.03
CA VAL A 160 -8.03 5.34 2.54
C VAL A 160 -8.60 4.11 1.86
N ARG A 161 -8.15 3.83 0.63
CA ARG A 161 -8.56 2.64 -0.14
C ARG A 161 -7.47 1.58 -0.04
N VAL A 162 -7.77 0.54 0.73
CA VAL A 162 -6.91 -0.65 0.81
C VAL A 162 -7.17 -1.49 -0.44
N PRO A 163 -6.15 -1.76 -1.27
CA PRO A 163 -6.33 -2.48 -2.52
C PRO A 163 -6.54 -4.00 -2.29
N PRO A 164 -6.90 -4.75 -3.33
CA PRO A 164 -7.00 -6.21 -3.29
C PRO A 164 -5.72 -6.88 -2.78
N LYS A 165 -5.86 -8.11 -2.27
CA LYS A 165 -4.75 -8.88 -1.71
C LYS A 165 -3.63 -9.13 -2.70
N GLU A 166 -3.96 -9.37 -3.97
CA GLU A 166 -2.95 -9.54 -5.02
C GLU A 166 -2.02 -8.31 -5.14
N VAL A 167 -2.58 -7.10 -5.03
CA VAL A 167 -1.82 -5.85 -5.09
C VAL A 167 -0.97 -5.69 -3.83
N LEU A 168 -1.53 -5.99 -2.64
CA LEU A 168 -0.78 -5.96 -1.38
C LEU A 168 0.41 -6.93 -1.41
N ASP A 169 0.21 -8.13 -1.96
CA ASP A 169 1.28 -9.13 -2.11
C ASP A 169 2.37 -8.64 -3.08
N LYS A 170 2.01 -7.93 -4.15
CA LYS A 170 2.98 -7.29 -5.06
C LYS A 170 3.77 -6.17 -4.37
N ILE A 171 3.10 -5.28 -3.64
CA ILE A 171 3.76 -4.23 -2.83
C ILE A 171 4.82 -4.84 -1.91
N LYS A 172 4.45 -5.91 -1.19
CA LYS A 172 5.35 -6.61 -0.27
C LYS A 172 6.52 -7.27 -1.00
N LYS A 173 6.27 -7.95 -2.13
CA LYS A 173 7.32 -8.59 -2.94
C LYS A 173 8.31 -7.59 -3.54
N SER A 174 7.84 -6.39 -3.87
CA SER A 174 8.67 -5.29 -4.38
C SER A 174 9.44 -4.56 -3.27
N GLU A 175 9.30 -4.97 -2.01
CA GLU A 175 9.95 -4.37 -0.84
C GLU A 175 9.67 -2.87 -0.70
N ILE A 176 8.47 -2.42 -1.09
CA ILE A 176 8.06 -1.03 -0.90
C ILE A 176 7.85 -0.78 0.59
N PRO A 177 8.47 0.26 1.19
CA PRO A 177 8.41 0.46 2.63
C PRO A 177 6.99 0.61 3.19
N ASP A 178 6.69 -0.13 4.26
CA ASP A 178 5.41 -0.05 5.02
C ASP A 178 5.19 1.31 5.71
N ALA A 179 6.25 2.11 5.84
CA ALA A 179 6.16 3.48 6.35
C ALA A 179 5.43 4.44 5.38
N ILE A 180 5.24 4.02 4.12
CA ILE A 180 4.58 4.81 3.09
C ILE A 180 3.08 4.50 3.11
N ASP A 181 2.25 5.54 3.01
CA ASP A 181 0.80 5.39 2.91
C ASP A 181 0.39 4.55 1.68
N ILE A 182 -0.65 3.72 1.83
CA ILE A 182 -1.04 2.72 0.83
C ILE A 182 -1.32 3.29 -0.57
N ASP A 183 -1.84 4.51 -0.66
CA ASP A 183 -2.10 5.18 -1.95
C ASP A 183 -0.78 5.52 -2.67
N LEU A 184 0.23 5.95 -1.92
CA LEU A 184 1.57 6.21 -2.45
C LEU A 184 2.33 4.91 -2.74
N GLN A 185 2.14 3.86 -1.93
CA GLN A 185 2.70 2.53 -2.21
C GLN A 185 2.21 1.97 -3.55
N GLN A 186 0.91 2.09 -3.86
CA GLN A 186 0.37 1.68 -5.15
C GLN A 186 0.96 2.50 -6.32
N THR A 187 1.22 3.79 -6.11
CA THR A 187 1.87 4.65 -7.11
C THR A 187 3.32 4.21 -7.34
N LEU A 188 4.06 3.92 -6.27
CA LEU A 188 5.43 3.41 -6.35
C LEU A 188 5.48 2.01 -6.97
N LEU A 189 4.48 1.15 -6.72
CA LEU A 189 4.38 -0.17 -7.34
C LEU A 189 4.29 -0.06 -8.86
N LYS A 190 3.43 0.82 -9.38
CA LYS A 190 3.33 1.07 -10.83
C LYS A 190 4.67 1.54 -11.41
N ALA A 191 5.31 2.52 -10.76
CA ALA A 191 6.61 3.01 -11.19
C ALA A 191 7.70 1.91 -11.16
N HIS A 192 7.66 1.03 -10.15
CA HIS A 192 8.54 -0.12 -10.03
C HIS A 192 8.32 -1.14 -11.16
N GLU A 193 7.06 -1.49 -11.45
CA GLU A 193 6.70 -2.41 -12.54
C GLU A 193 7.12 -1.85 -13.91
N ASP A 194 6.88 -0.56 -14.16
CA ASP A 194 7.29 0.13 -15.39
C ASP A 194 8.81 0.12 -15.57
N VAL A 195 9.56 0.34 -14.49
CA VAL A 195 11.03 0.28 -14.49
C VAL A 195 11.52 -1.14 -14.76
N ASN A 196 10.94 -2.14 -14.11
CA ASN A 196 11.31 -3.53 -14.34
C ASN A 196 11.05 -3.96 -15.79
N LEU A 197 9.97 -3.44 -16.38
CA LEU A 197 9.61 -3.70 -17.76
C LEU A 197 10.60 -3.01 -18.72
N THR A 198 10.76 -1.69 -18.59
CA THR A 198 11.40 -0.82 -19.60
C THR A 198 12.88 -0.55 -19.37
N GLY A 199 13.37 -0.69 -18.14
CA GLY A 199 14.71 -0.28 -17.73
C GLY A 199 14.98 1.22 -17.87
N LYS A 200 13.93 2.04 -17.98
CA LYS A 200 13.99 3.49 -18.17
C LYS A 200 13.32 4.21 -17.00
N CYS A 201 13.65 5.49 -16.82
CA CYS A 201 12.95 6.36 -15.88
C CYS A 201 11.43 6.33 -16.13
N PRO A 202 10.59 6.22 -15.08
CA PRO A 202 9.14 6.26 -15.25
C PRO A 202 8.68 7.56 -15.91
N LYS A 203 7.74 7.44 -16.85
CA LYS A 203 7.19 8.60 -17.59
C LYS A 203 6.28 9.46 -16.70
N ASP A 204 5.62 8.84 -15.72
CA ASP A 204 4.52 9.41 -14.93
C ASP A 204 4.86 9.57 -13.43
N ILE A 205 6.06 10.01 -13.09
CA ILE A 205 6.30 10.51 -11.72
C ILE A 205 5.81 11.95 -11.66
N GLU A 206 4.71 12.18 -10.95
CA GLU A 206 4.24 13.53 -10.71
C GLU A 206 5.34 14.35 -10.01
N ALA A 207 5.69 15.43 -10.67
CA ALA A 207 6.76 16.37 -10.40
C ALA A 207 6.89 16.75 -8.91
N TYR A 208 7.93 16.24 -8.23
CA TYR A 208 8.40 16.67 -6.90
C TYR A 208 7.42 16.58 -5.71
N ILE A 209 6.15 16.95 -5.83
CA ILE A 209 5.14 16.93 -4.76
C ILE A 209 4.95 15.50 -4.27
N ILE A 210 4.82 14.52 -5.16
CA ILE A 210 4.77 13.11 -4.79
C ILE A 210 6.08 12.71 -4.08
N LEU A 211 7.25 13.04 -4.65
CA LEU A 211 8.53 12.68 -4.05
C LEU A 211 8.74 13.33 -2.68
N MET A 212 8.23 14.54 -2.46
CA MET A 212 8.28 15.23 -1.18
C MET A 212 7.34 14.57 -0.16
N ASN A 213 6.15 14.14 -0.58
CA ASN A 213 5.24 13.37 0.28
C ASN A 213 5.89 12.05 0.69
N VAL A 214 6.46 11.32 -0.27
CA VAL A 214 7.23 10.10 -0.02
C VAL A 214 8.39 10.39 0.94
N TYR A 215 9.24 11.39 0.65
CA TYR A 215 10.36 11.79 1.49
C TYR A 215 9.91 12.05 2.94
N ASN A 216 8.82 12.79 3.14
CA ASN A 216 8.34 13.10 4.49
C ASN A 216 7.95 11.88 5.31
N GLN A 217 7.53 10.79 4.64
CA GLN A 217 7.18 9.52 5.26
C GLN A 217 8.43 8.65 5.52
N VAL A 218 9.40 8.65 4.58
CA VAL A 218 10.60 7.79 4.67
C VAL A 218 11.85 8.44 5.23
N LYS A 219 11.87 9.75 5.48
CA LYS A 219 13.09 10.49 5.91
C LYS A 219 13.75 9.99 7.19
N LYS A 220 13.07 9.20 8.01
CA LYS A 220 13.65 8.58 9.22
C LYS A 220 14.22 7.19 8.99
N MET A 221 13.97 6.58 7.82
CA MET A 221 14.56 5.30 7.45
C MET A 221 16.07 5.44 7.33
N LYS A 222 16.77 4.42 7.81
CA LYS A 222 18.23 4.35 7.78
C LYS A 222 18.71 3.93 6.39
N MET A 223 19.82 4.50 5.95
CA MET A 223 20.50 4.05 4.74
C MET A 223 21.34 2.82 5.07
N ASP A 224 21.31 1.84 4.17
CA ASP A 224 22.23 0.72 4.20
C ASP A 224 23.33 0.98 3.17
N TYR A 225 24.47 1.53 3.64
CA TYR A 225 25.58 1.92 2.80
C TYR A 225 26.18 0.75 2.01
N VAL A 226 26.19 -0.45 2.60
CA VAL A 226 26.71 -1.65 1.96
C VAL A 226 25.79 -2.06 0.82
N VAL A 227 24.48 -2.17 1.10
CA VAL A 227 23.49 -2.51 0.07
C VAL A 227 23.44 -1.44 -1.04
N ILE A 228 23.50 -0.16 -0.68
CA ILE A 228 23.57 0.94 -1.66
C ILE A 228 24.79 0.78 -2.55
N ASN A 229 25.98 0.51 -1.99
CA ASN A 229 27.17 0.27 -2.79
C ASN A 229 27.00 -0.97 -3.67
N ASP A 230 26.56 -2.10 -3.13
CA ASP A 230 26.46 -3.35 -3.89
C ASP A 230 25.46 -3.25 -5.06
N GLN A 231 24.38 -2.47 -4.91
CA GLN A 231 23.36 -2.29 -5.96
C GLN A 231 23.69 -1.17 -6.96
N LEU A 232 24.31 -0.07 -6.52
CA LEU A 232 24.54 1.11 -7.37
C LEU A 232 25.96 1.17 -7.98
N ASN A 233 26.88 0.33 -7.50
CA ASN A 233 28.22 0.21 -8.03
C ASN A 233 28.23 -0.72 -9.25
N LYS A 234 28.56 -0.18 -10.43
CA LYS A 234 28.60 -0.94 -11.71
C LYS A 234 29.53 -2.16 -11.67
N HIS A 235 30.56 -2.15 -10.82
CA HIS A 235 31.49 -3.26 -10.68
C HIS A 235 30.97 -4.36 -9.74
N ARG A 236 30.00 -4.06 -8.88
CA ARG A 236 29.43 -5.01 -7.90
C ARG A 236 28.05 -5.50 -8.29
N ASN A 237 27.26 -4.68 -8.97
CA ASN A 237 25.89 -4.99 -9.38
C ASN A 237 25.78 -5.88 -10.65
N GLY A 238 26.85 -6.60 -10.99
CA GLY A 238 26.90 -7.45 -12.19
C GLY A 238 26.96 -6.68 -13.52
N GLY A 239 27.25 -5.38 -13.52
CA GLY A 239 27.27 -4.54 -14.73
C GLY A 239 25.89 -3.98 -15.10
N SER A 240 24.91 -4.06 -14.20
CA SER A 240 23.57 -3.55 -14.40
C SER A 240 23.57 -2.02 -14.53
N ARG A 241 22.73 -1.50 -15.43
CA ARG A 241 22.67 -0.06 -15.73
C ARG A 241 22.00 0.69 -14.59
N VAL A 242 22.66 1.67 -14.00
CA VAL A 242 22.03 2.60 -13.04
C VAL A 242 21.68 3.89 -13.79
N GLN A 243 20.43 4.35 -13.65
CA GLN A 243 19.97 5.62 -14.22
C GLN A 243 19.57 6.57 -13.10
N SER A 244 20.08 7.80 -13.15
CA SER A 244 19.55 8.89 -12.33
C SER A 244 18.44 9.60 -13.10
N CYS A 245 17.32 9.81 -12.41
CA CYS A 245 16.09 10.40 -12.91
C CYS A 245 15.73 11.57 -11.98
N ALA A 246 16.28 12.75 -12.23
CA ALA A 246 16.05 13.93 -11.40
C ALA A 246 15.06 14.89 -12.06
N PHE A 247 14.23 15.54 -11.25
CA PHE A 247 13.36 16.62 -11.72
C PHE A 247 13.69 17.91 -10.96
N SER A 248 14.14 18.93 -11.69
CA SER A 248 14.36 20.25 -11.09
C SER A 248 13.15 21.14 -11.25
N ARG A 249 12.59 21.62 -10.13
CA ARG A 249 11.53 22.64 -10.12
C ARG A 249 12.01 24.00 -10.59
N GLU A 250 13.26 24.35 -10.28
CA GLU A 250 13.86 25.64 -10.66
C GLU A 250 13.91 25.80 -12.19
N TRP A 251 14.16 24.69 -12.88
CA TRP A 251 14.35 24.68 -14.34
C TRP A 251 13.21 24.01 -15.11
N ASN A 252 12.22 23.44 -14.41
CA ASN A 252 11.14 22.62 -14.95
C ASN A 252 11.64 21.59 -15.99
N LYS A 253 12.76 20.94 -15.69
CA LYS A 253 13.45 19.98 -16.57
C LYS A 253 13.60 18.64 -15.89
N ARG A 254 13.34 17.59 -16.67
CA ARG A 254 13.69 16.21 -16.33
C ARG A 254 15.11 15.96 -16.82
N TYR A 255 15.91 15.36 -15.96
CA TYR A 255 17.26 14.92 -16.25
C TYR A 255 17.26 13.40 -16.18
N GLN A 256 17.72 12.76 -17.24
CA GLN A 256 17.93 11.32 -17.29
C GLN A 256 19.35 11.10 -17.78
N GLU A 257 20.15 10.45 -16.96
CA GLU A 257 21.54 10.15 -17.31
C GLU A 257 22.01 8.85 -16.67
N SER A 258 23.02 8.25 -17.28
CA SER A 258 23.68 7.10 -16.70
C SER A 258 24.44 7.54 -15.47
N ALA A 259 24.27 6.82 -14.37
CA ALA A 259 24.96 7.07 -13.12
C ALA A 259 25.75 5.84 -12.66
N SER A 260 26.74 6.02 -11.80
CA SER A 260 27.25 4.96 -10.92
C SER A 260 27.58 5.54 -9.56
N PHE A 261 27.38 4.77 -8.50
CA PHE A 261 27.74 5.18 -7.15
C PHE A 261 28.65 4.13 -6.54
N GLU A 262 29.91 4.49 -6.37
CA GLU A 262 30.99 3.59 -5.99
C GLU A 262 31.54 4.01 -4.64
N CYS A 263 31.28 3.20 -3.62
CA CYS A 263 31.77 3.45 -2.26
C CYS A 263 32.93 2.52 -1.90
N ASP A 264 33.98 3.15 -1.40
CA ASP A 264 34.99 2.53 -0.55
C ASP A 264 34.52 2.68 0.90
N ILE A 265 33.89 1.61 1.41
CA ILE A 265 33.31 1.56 2.76
C ILE A 265 34.41 1.62 3.82
N ASP A 266 35.60 1.08 3.54
CA ASP A 266 36.71 1.07 4.50
C ASP A 266 37.31 2.46 4.71
N ASN A 267 37.24 3.31 3.67
CA ASN A 267 37.74 4.68 3.70
C ASN A 267 36.63 5.73 3.82
N ASP A 268 35.38 5.32 4.06
CA ASP A 268 34.20 6.17 4.17
C ASP A 268 34.05 7.18 3.02
N ARG A 269 34.37 6.76 1.78
CA ARG A 269 34.33 7.63 0.60
C ARG A 269 33.50 7.00 -0.51
N CYS A 270 32.70 7.83 -1.17
CA CYS A 270 31.92 7.44 -2.32
C CYS A 270 32.13 8.41 -3.48
N THR A 271 32.28 7.86 -4.68
CA THR A 271 32.29 8.61 -5.93
C THR A 271 30.95 8.37 -6.65
N TYR A 272 30.22 9.45 -6.93
CA TYR A 272 29.08 9.40 -7.85
C TYR A 272 29.55 9.92 -9.19
N ARG A 273 29.36 9.10 -10.22
CA ARG A 273 29.67 9.46 -11.60
C ARG A 273 28.38 9.68 -12.36
N GLN A 274 28.21 10.86 -12.92
CA GLN A 274 27.09 11.20 -13.80
C GLN A 274 27.59 11.53 -15.19
N GLU A 275 26.91 10.98 -16.20
CA GLU A 275 27.36 11.05 -17.59
C GLU A 275 27.56 12.49 -18.09
N ASN A 276 26.68 13.43 -17.74
CA ASN A 276 26.77 14.82 -18.22
C ASN A 276 27.51 15.75 -17.27
N ASP A 277 27.59 15.38 -15.98
CA ASP A 277 27.98 16.29 -14.91
C ASP A 277 29.26 15.88 -14.17
N GLY A 278 29.83 14.75 -14.56
CA GLY A 278 31.15 14.29 -14.14
C GLY A 278 31.15 13.61 -12.78
N ASP A 279 32.34 13.54 -12.20
CA ASP A 279 32.59 12.80 -10.96
C ASP A 279 32.53 13.73 -9.76
N THR A 280 31.79 13.30 -8.74
CA THR A 280 31.61 14.01 -7.48
C THR A 280 31.92 13.06 -6.34
N GLU A 281 32.49 13.60 -5.25
CA GLU A 281 32.94 12.79 -4.11
C GLU A 281 32.20 13.20 -2.84
N TRP A 282 31.80 12.20 -2.06
CA TRP A 282 31.20 12.36 -0.74
C TRP A 282 31.90 11.47 0.28
N SER A 283 31.89 11.92 1.53
CA SER A 283 32.26 11.11 2.69
C SER A 283 31.02 10.54 3.35
N ILE A 284 31.08 9.30 3.81
CA ILE A 284 29.99 8.68 4.55
C ILE A 284 29.91 9.28 5.96
N ASN A 285 28.72 9.74 6.37
CA ASN A 285 28.46 10.18 7.74
C ASN A 285 27.37 9.29 8.38
N TYR A 286 27.82 8.26 9.11
CA TYR A 286 26.93 7.29 9.77
C TYR A 286 26.04 7.92 10.84
N GLU A 287 26.52 8.92 11.57
CA GLU A 287 25.76 9.57 12.65
C GLU A 287 24.55 10.33 12.10
N LYS A 288 24.77 11.12 11.04
CA LYS A 288 23.73 11.93 10.38
C LYS A 288 22.99 11.18 9.29
N ASP A 289 23.40 9.95 9.03
CA ASP A 289 22.84 9.05 8.03
C ASP A 289 22.75 9.67 6.63
N ARG A 290 23.88 10.20 6.13
CA ARG A 290 23.98 10.87 4.83
C ARG A 290 25.38 10.80 4.23
N PHE A 291 25.47 11.02 2.92
CA PHE A 291 26.72 11.28 2.22
C PHE A 291 27.02 12.78 2.27
N GLU A 292 28.10 13.18 2.95
CA GLU A 292 28.53 14.57 3.07
C GLU A 292 29.49 14.95 1.95
N TYR A 293 29.20 16.02 1.21
CA TYR A 293 30.00 16.38 0.04
C TYR A 293 31.45 16.77 0.43
N ILE A 294 32.44 16.17 -0.23
CA ILE A 294 33.87 16.47 -0.04
C ILE A 294 34.22 17.70 -0.90
N ASN A 295 34.95 18.66 -0.33
CA ASN A 295 35.28 20.00 -0.88
C ASN A 295 34.27 21.15 -0.62
N LYS A 296 33.55 21.14 0.51
CA LYS A 296 32.76 22.33 0.92
C LYS A 296 33.59 23.62 1.13
N LYS A 297 34.90 23.53 1.42
CA LYS A 297 35.80 24.69 1.62
C LYS A 297 37.26 24.34 1.28
N PHE A 298 37.87 25.07 0.35
CA PHE A 298 39.33 25.16 0.23
C PHE A 298 39.73 26.64 0.31
N LEU A 299 40.38 27.05 1.41
CA LEU A 299 41.01 28.37 1.62
C LEU A 299 40.19 29.59 1.15
N PHE A 300 39.14 29.96 1.89
CA PHE A 300 38.36 31.22 1.73
C PHE A 300 37.69 31.49 0.37
N PHE A 301 37.94 30.68 -0.66
CA PHE A 301 37.23 30.71 -1.92
C PHE A 301 36.16 29.61 -1.90
N ASN A 302 34.90 30.00 -2.08
CA ASN A 302 33.91 29.07 -2.59
C ASN A 302 34.38 28.70 -4.00
N ARG A 303 35.10 27.59 -4.15
CA ARG A 303 34.95 26.82 -5.38
C ARG A 303 33.45 26.54 -5.42
N ASN A 304 32.74 27.06 -6.39
CA ASN A 304 31.37 26.63 -6.66
C ASN A 304 31.49 25.37 -7.50
N PRO A 305 31.52 24.15 -6.94
CA PRO A 305 31.01 23.03 -7.69
C PRO A 305 29.51 23.33 -7.83
N MET A 306 29.11 23.75 -9.04
CA MET A 306 27.69 23.88 -9.34
C MET A 306 27.06 22.49 -9.22
N SER A 307 25.88 22.39 -8.60
CA SER A 307 25.11 21.15 -8.59
C SER A 307 24.77 20.71 -10.01
N ILE A 308 24.35 19.46 -10.15
CA ILE A 308 24.17 18.78 -11.44
C ILE A 308 23.00 19.29 -12.32
N HIS A 309 22.34 20.37 -11.90
CA HIS A 309 21.40 21.09 -12.76
C HIS A 309 21.91 22.50 -13.10
N LYS A 310 23.19 22.72 -12.74
CA LYS A 310 24.17 23.80 -12.97
C LYS A 310 23.72 25.24 -12.67
N GLY A 311 23.49 25.47 -11.38
CA GLY A 311 23.45 26.79 -10.74
C GLY A 311 23.48 26.76 -9.21
N GLY A 312 23.19 25.62 -8.58
CA GLY A 312 23.15 25.47 -7.12
C GLY A 312 24.48 25.09 -6.47
N THR A 313 24.56 25.21 -5.15
CA THR A 313 25.69 24.68 -4.35
C THR A 313 25.57 23.15 -4.22
N MET A 314 26.67 22.41 -4.32
CA MET A 314 26.67 20.96 -3.99
C MET A 314 26.16 20.72 -2.56
N MET A 315 25.30 19.72 -2.43
CA MET A 315 24.58 19.38 -1.20
C MET A 315 24.95 18.00 -0.68
N ASP A 316 24.61 17.75 0.58
CA ASP A 316 24.72 16.39 1.13
C ASP A 316 23.64 15.53 0.47
N LEU A 317 23.93 14.24 0.27
CA LEU A 317 23.05 13.31 -0.45
C LEU A 317 22.50 12.27 0.53
N ARG A 318 21.23 11.93 0.39
CA ARG A 318 20.63 10.73 0.98
C ARG A 318 19.97 9.90 -0.11
N LEU A 319 20.23 8.60 -0.06
CA LEU A 319 19.65 7.60 -0.94
C LEU A 319 18.78 6.67 -0.11
N ILE A 320 17.46 6.75 -0.28
CA ILE A 320 16.50 5.96 0.50
C ILE A 320 15.85 4.94 -0.41
N ARG A 321 15.98 3.66 -0.10
CA ARG A 321 15.38 2.59 -0.91
C ARG A 321 13.85 2.67 -0.84
N LEU A 322 13.21 2.72 -2.01
CA LEU A 322 11.75 2.77 -2.16
C LEU A 322 11.16 1.47 -2.70
N SER A 323 11.96 0.64 -3.37
CA SER A 323 11.62 -0.70 -3.81
C SER A 323 12.90 -1.46 -4.16
N THR A 324 12.78 -2.67 -4.69
CA THR A 324 13.93 -3.41 -5.24
C THR A 324 14.59 -2.75 -6.45
N THR A 325 13.94 -1.79 -7.12
CA THR A 325 14.50 -1.12 -8.32
C THR A 325 14.48 0.41 -8.26
N LEU A 326 13.99 0.99 -7.17
CA LEU A 326 13.87 2.43 -6.99
C LEU A 326 14.54 2.88 -5.69
N TYR A 327 15.34 3.93 -5.81
CA TYR A 327 15.86 4.71 -4.70
C TYR A 327 15.38 6.15 -4.83
N LEU A 328 14.96 6.75 -3.72
CA LEU A 328 14.77 8.19 -3.59
C LEU A 328 16.13 8.85 -3.47
N GLU A 329 16.43 9.75 -4.40
CA GLU A 329 17.62 10.59 -4.39
C GLU A 329 17.25 11.93 -3.75
N ALA A 330 17.79 12.24 -2.57
CA ALA A 330 17.49 13.45 -1.84
C ALA A 330 18.75 14.27 -1.56
N TYR A 331 18.84 15.43 -2.20
CA TYR A 331 19.89 16.41 -1.93
C TYR A 331 19.43 17.33 -0.80
N ILE A 332 20.11 17.25 0.34
CA ILE A 332 19.74 17.91 1.58
C ILE A 332 20.70 19.06 1.94
N ASN A 333 20.12 20.13 2.48
CA ASN A 333 20.87 21.25 3.01
C ASN A 333 21.54 20.91 4.36
N LEU A 334 22.30 21.86 4.93
CA LEU A 334 22.96 21.69 6.22
C LEU A 334 21.98 21.43 7.38
N LYS A 335 20.72 21.84 7.26
CA LYS A 335 19.64 21.59 8.23
C LYS A 335 19.00 20.20 8.07
N GLY A 336 19.37 19.43 7.04
CA GLY A 336 18.81 18.12 6.74
C GLY A 336 17.49 18.16 5.95
N GLU A 337 17.14 19.31 5.37
CA GLU A 337 15.92 19.47 4.57
C GLU A 337 16.25 19.23 3.08
N PRO A 338 15.39 18.49 2.34
CA PRO A 338 15.61 18.24 0.92
C PRO A 338 15.35 19.51 0.12
N VAL A 339 16.33 19.90 -0.67
CA VAL A 339 16.23 21.00 -1.63
C VAL A 339 15.86 20.45 -3.00
N THR A 340 16.49 19.35 -3.40
CA THR A 340 16.22 18.64 -4.66
C THR A 340 15.88 17.18 -4.38
N LEU A 341 14.89 16.66 -5.10
CA LEU A 341 14.48 15.27 -5.05
C LEU A 341 14.50 14.68 -6.47
N GLY A 342 15.00 13.46 -6.58
CA GLY A 342 15.05 12.65 -7.78
C GLY A 342 14.83 11.19 -7.43
N LEU A 343 14.96 10.33 -8.43
CA LEU A 343 14.97 8.88 -8.26
C LEU A 343 16.22 8.30 -8.92
N ILE A 344 16.80 7.29 -8.29
CA ILE A 344 17.74 6.39 -8.95
C ILE A 344 16.99 5.11 -9.30
N VAL A 345 17.08 4.73 -10.56
CA VAL A 345 16.51 3.52 -11.15
C VAL A 345 17.62 2.49 -11.32
N VAL A 346 17.35 1.30 -10.77
CA VAL A 346 18.17 0.10 -10.95
C VAL A 346 17.28 -0.94 -11.61
N PRO A 347 17.26 -1.05 -12.94
CA PRO A 347 16.67 -2.20 -13.61
C PRO A 347 17.34 -3.44 -13.02
N GLY A 348 16.58 -4.46 -12.63
CA GLY A 348 17.10 -5.69 -12.00
C GLY A 348 18.04 -6.49 -12.92
N ASP A 349 17.92 -7.82 -12.96
CA ASP A 349 18.86 -8.73 -13.65
C ASP A 349 18.99 -8.56 -15.18
N LYS A 350 18.36 -7.55 -15.78
CA LYS A 350 18.44 -7.26 -17.21
C LYS A 350 19.72 -6.49 -17.52
N SER A 351 20.52 -7.06 -18.40
CA SER A 351 21.80 -6.55 -18.86
C SER A 351 21.64 -5.40 -19.86
N ILE A 352 22.72 -4.65 -20.14
CA ILE A 352 22.74 -3.59 -21.17
C ILE A 352 22.23 -4.09 -22.54
N LYS A 353 22.45 -5.36 -22.88
CA LYS A 353 22.05 -5.97 -24.15
C LYS A 353 20.53 -6.13 -24.30
N ASP A 354 19.81 -6.21 -23.19
CA ASP A 354 18.35 -6.41 -23.18
C ASP A 354 17.58 -5.12 -23.51
N TYR A 355 18.28 -4.00 -23.72
CA TYR A 355 17.72 -2.66 -23.92
C TYR A 355 18.28 -1.92 -25.14
N GLU A 356 19.13 -2.54 -25.97
CA GLU A 356 19.71 -1.90 -27.15
C GLU A 356 18.77 -1.85 -28.37
N ASP A 357 17.59 -2.48 -28.33
CA ASP A 357 16.63 -2.54 -29.44
C ASP A 357 15.88 -1.23 -29.74
N ASP A 358 16.10 -0.16 -28.97
CA ASP A 358 15.43 1.14 -29.15
C ASP A 358 16.37 2.27 -29.64
N ARG A 359 17.55 1.95 -30.18
CA ARG A 359 18.27 2.97 -30.97
C ARG A 359 17.59 3.05 -32.34
N PRO A 360 17.05 4.20 -32.79
CA PRO A 360 16.67 4.32 -34.18
C PRO A 360 17.92 4.02 -35.01
N SER A 361 17.81 3.04 -35.90
CA SER A 361 18.92 2.70 -36.78
C SER A 361 19.26 3.97 -37.58
N TYR A 362 20.55 4.25 -37.71
CA TYR A 362 21.04 5.39 -38.49
C TYR A 362 20.69 5.31 -39.99
N GLU A 363 19.99 4.25 -40.43
CA GLU A 363 19.53 4.08 -41.81
C GLU A 363 18.22 4.84 -42.11
N GLU A 364 17.37 5.12 -41.12
CA GLU A 364 16.11 5.86 -41.36
C GLU A 364 16.30 7.38 -41.49
N SER A 365 17.50 7.89 -41.17
CA SER A 365 17.84 9.32 -41.29
C SER A 365 18.35 9.73 -42.68
N ARG A 366 18.44 8.78 -43.64
CA ARG A 366 18.86 9.07 -45.02
C ARG A 366 17.72 9.14 -46.04
N GLU A 367 16.51 8.68 -45.72
CA GLU A 367 15.35 8.76 -46.63
C GLU A 367 14.53 10.05 -46.49
N LEU A 368 14.94 11.00 -45.65
CA LEU A 368 14.25 12.30 -45.47
C LEU A 368 15.02 13.51 -46.04
N THR A 369 16.01 13.28 -46.90
CA THR A 369 16.75 14.34 -47.60
C THR A 369 16.96 14.09 -49.10
N GLU A 370 16.04 13.39 -49.77
CA GLU A 370 15.89 13.49 -51.24
C GLU A 370 14.54 14.09 -51.62
#